data_AF-A0A7G1I7U9-F1
#
_entry.id   AF-A0A7G1I7U9-F1
#
_cell.length_a   1.000
_cell.length_b   1.000
_cell.length_c   1.000
_cell.angle_alpha   90.00
_cell.angle_beta   90.00
_cell.angle_gamma   90.00
#
_symmetry.space_group_name_H-M   'P 1'
#
loop_
_entity.id
_entity.type
_entity.pdbx_description
1 polymer ?
#
loop_
_entity_poly.entity_id
_entity_poly.type
_entity_poly.pdbx_seq_one_letter_code
_entity_poly.pdbx_strand_id
1 'polypeptide(L)' 'MRHHKLAVRGYLDQLVKAAGYPAVLADQLLILANGAMVTAAINGTPESARHARDAAEALLTAQREGP' A
#
# COMPACT_ATOMS: atom_id res chain seq x y z
N MET A 1 10.96 11.72 8.77
CA MET A 1 9.83 10.77 8.69
C MET A 1 8.62 11.32 7.90
N ARG A 2 8.04 12.49 8.23
CA ARG A 2 6.85 13.04 7.52
C ARG A 2 7.08 13.30 6.02
N HIS A 3 8.21 13.89 5.64
CA HIS A 3 8.55 14.13 4.22
C HIS A 3 8.70 12.84 3.40
N HIS A 4 9.33 11.80 3.96
CA HIS A 4 9.47 10.52 3.26
C HIS A 4 8.11 9.82 3.07
N LYS A 5 7.22 9.88 4.07
CA LYS A 5 5.85 9.36 3.94
C LYS A 5 5.02 10.14 2.90
N LEU A 6 5.19 11.46 2.81
CA LEU A 6 4.53 12.29 1.79
C LEU A 6 5.07 12.01 0.38
N ALA A 7 6.37 11.71 0.24
CA ALA A 7 6.95 11.33 -1.05
C ALA A 7 6.44 9.96 -1.51
N VAL A 8 6.43 8.95 -0.63
CA VAL A 8 5.87 7.63 -0.94
C VAL A 8 4.38 7.72 -1.25
N ARG A 9 3.65 8.52 -0.48
CA ARG A 9 2.23 8.82 -0.74
C ARG A 9 2.03 9.40 -2.13
N GLY A 10 2.77 10.44 -2.49
CA GLY A 10 2.66 11.09 -3.79
C GLY A 10 3.00 10.15 -4.95
N TYR A 11 4.01 9.31 -4.77
CA TYR A 11 4.36 8.28 -5.75
C TYR A 11 3.24 7.25 -5.93
N LEU A 12 2.67 6.72 -4.84
CA LEU A 12 1.54 5.79 -4.89
C LEU A 12 0.30 6.42 -5.55
N ASP A 13 0.01 7.68 -5.24
CA ASP A 13 -1.10 8.42 -5.86
C ASP A 13 -0.90 8.56 -7.38
N GLN A 14 0.32 8.86 -7.83
CA GLN A 14 0.65 8.90 -9.26
C GLN A 14 0.45 7.54 -9.93
N LEU A 15 0.93 6.45 -9.32
CA LEU A 15 0.78 5.09 -9.86
C LEU A 15 -0.69 4.67 -9.96
N VAL A 16 -1.45 4.88 -8.88
CA VAL A 16 -2.88 4.53 -8.79
C VAL A 16 -3.68 5.29 -9.85
N LYS A 17 -3.43 6.61 -10.00
CA LYS A 17 -4.06 7.43 -11.04
C LYS A 17 -3.68 6.98 -12.45
N ALA A 18 -2.40 6.69 -12.70
CA ALA A 18 -1.93 6.24 -14.00
C ALA A 18 -2.55 4.87 -14.40
N ALA A 19 -2.86 4.03 -13.41
CA ALA A 19 -3.54 2.75 -13.61
C ALA A 19 -5.08 2.85 -13.63
N GLY A 20 -5.67 4.05 -13.52
CA GLY A 20 -7.12 4.28 -13.56
C GLY A 20 -7.85 3.91 -12.26
N TYR A 21 -7.12 3.71 -11.16
CA TYR A 21 -7.73 3.38 -9.87
C TYR A 21 -8.11 4.64 -9.06
N PRO A 22 -9.05 4.52 -8.10
CA PRO A 22 -9.43 5.63 -7.23
C PRO A 22 -8.29 6.05 -6.29
N ALA A 23 -8.14 7.36 -6.05
CA ALA A 23 -7.09 7.92 -5.21
C ALA A 23 -7.06 7.37 -3.76
N VAL A 24 -8.20 6.90 -3.24
CA VAL A 24 -8.28 6.25 -1.92
C VAL A 24 -7.43 4.97 -1.84
N LEU A 25 -7.21 4.28 -2.96
CA LEU A 25 -6.40 3.06 -3.00
C LEU A 25 -4.95 3.35 -2.60
N ALA A 26 -4.40 4.51 -2.98
CA ALA A 26 -3.08 4.89 -2.54
C ALA A 26 -2.99 4.95 -1.00
N ASP A 27 -4.08 5.29 -0.29
CA ASP A 27 -4.06 5.49 1.18
C ASP A 27 -4.05 4.13 1.86
N GLN A 28 -4.87 3.24 1.33
CA GLN A 28 -4.92 1.85 1.77
C GLN A 28 -3.54 1.18 1.57
N LEU A 29 -2.92 1.33 0.40
CA LEU A 29 -1.58 0.79 0.12
C LEU A 29 -0.51 1.38 1.06
N LEU A 30 -0.56 2.68 1.34
CA LEU A 30 0.36 3.33 2.27
C LEU A 30 0.18 2.84 3.71
N ILE A 31 -1.07 2.62 4.15
CA ILE A 31 -1.37 2.07 5.47
C ILE A 31 -0.80 0.65 5.59
N LEU A 32 -1.03 -0.21 4.59
CA LEU A 32 -0.49 -1.57 4.55
C LEU A 32 1.04 -1.58 4.61
N ALA A 33 1.71 -0.74 3.81
CA ALA A 33 3.17 -0.64 3.81
C ALA A 33 3.71 -0.16 5.17
N ASN A 34 3.08 0.83 5.81
CA ASN A 34 3.48 1.29 7.14
C ASN A 34 3.31 0.21 8.20
N GLY A 35 2.18 -0.50 8.19
CA GLY A 35 1.93 -1.61 9.11
C GLY A 35 2.97 -2.72 8.94
N ALA A 36 3.22 -3.13 7.69
CA ALA A 36 4.22 -4.15 7.38
C ALA A 36 5.62 -3.79 7.87
N MET A 37 6.09 -2.55 7.64
CA MET A 37 7.41 -2.10 8.09
C MET A 37 7.54 -2.17 9.61
N VAL A 38 6.54 -1.71 10.36
CA VAL A 38 6.56 -1.74 11.83
C VAL A 38 6.53 -3.18 12.34
N THR A 39 5.65 -4.02 11.80
CA THR A 39 5.55 -5.42 12.22
C THR A 39 6.80 -6.22 11.86
N ALA A 40 7.44 -5.95 10.71
CA ALA A 40 8.68 -6.60 10.31
C ALA A 40 9.82 -6.23 11.26
N ALA A 41 9.90 -4.95 11.63
CA ALA A 41 10.89 -4.47 12.60
C ALA A 41 10.70 -5.11 13.99
N ILE A 42 9.46 -5.34 14.41
CA ILE A 42 9.15 -6.01 15.69
C ILE A 42 9.49 -7.50 15.63
N ASN A 43 9.09 -8.20 14.57
CA ASN A 43 9.23 -9.66 14.48
C ASN A 43 10.60 -10.11 13.97
N GLY A 44 11.40 -9.22 13.39
CA GLY A 44 12.69 -9.55 12.78
C GLY A 44 12.56 -10.37 11.49
N THR A 45 11.38 -10.38 10.85
CA THR A 45 11.13 -11.17 9.64
C THR A 45 10.37 -10.37 8.58
N PRO A 46 10.51 -10.72 7.28
CA PRO A 46 9.80 -10.05 6.20
C PRO A 46 8.37 -10.57 5.96
N GLU A 47 7.84 -11.47 6.80
CA GLU A 47 6.51 -12.07 6.59
C GLU A 47 5.39 -11.04 6.52
N SER A 48 5.42 -10.00 7.36
CA SER A 48 4.41 -8.94 7.34
C SER A 48 4.40 -8.16 6.02
N ALA A 49 5.54 -8.06 5.33
CA ALA A 49 5.61 -7.45 4.01
C ALA A 49 4.94 -8.31 2.94
N ARG A 50 5.04 -9.64 3.04
CA ARG A 50 4.31 -10.57 2.17
C ARG A 50 2.80 -10.45 2.37
N HIS A 51 2.34 -10.48 3.61
CA HIS A 51 0.91 -10.31 3.89
C HIS A 51 0.35 -8.97 3.42
N ALA A 52 1.11 -7.88 3.56
CA ALA A 52 0.68 -6.58 3.04
C ALA A 52 0.61 -6.55 1.50
N ARG A 53 1.50 -7.28 0.82
CA ARG A 53 1.43 -7.46 -0.63
C ARG A 53 0.16 -8.22 -1.02
N ASP A 54 -0.11 -9.34 -0.36
CA ASP A 54 -1.30 -10.16 -0.67
C ASP A 54 -2.59 -9.36 -0.46
N ALA A 55 -2.67 -8.57 0.60
CA ALA A 55 -3.78 -7.66 0.85
C ALA A 55 -3.90 -6.56 -0.21
N ALA A 56 -2.77 -6.00 -0.67
CA ALA A 56 -2.76 -5.01 -1.74
C ALA A 56 -3.25 -5.60 -3.07
N GLU A 57 -2.86 -6.83 -3.41
CA GLU A 57 -3.33 -7.55 -4.60
C GLU A 57 -4.84 -7.81 -4.54
N ALA A 58 -5.38 -8.16 -3.37
CA ALA A 58 -6.82 -8.31 -3.17
C ALA A 58 -7.59 -6.99 -3.37
N LEU A 59 -7.08 -5.87 -2.82
CA LEU A 59 -7.68 -4.55 -3.02
C LEU A 59 -7.66 -4.14 -4.50
N LEU A 60 -6.55 -4.34 -5.18
CA LEU A 60 -6.43 -4.06 -6.62
C LEU A 60 -7.43 -4.89 -7.43
N THR A 61 -7.58 -6.17 -7.10
CA THR A 61 -8.53 -7.08 -7.77
C THR A 61 -9.97 -6.60 -7.57
N ALA A 62 -10.35 -6.28 -6.34
CA ALA A 62 -11.69 -5.75 -6.03
C ALA A 62 -11.99 -4.44 -6.77
N GLN A 63 -10.99 -3.57 -7.00
CA GLN A 63 -11.19 -2.35 -7.79
C GLN A 63 -11.32 -2.61 -9.30
N ARG A 64 -10.77 -3.71 -9.83
CA ARG A 64 -10.90 -4.08 -11.25
C ARG A 64 -12.24 -4.72 -11.57
N GLU A 65 -12.77 -5.49 -10.63
CA GLU A 65 -14.05 -6.19 -10.79
C GLU A 65 -15.24 -5.23 -10.66
N GLY A 66 -15.01 -4.02 -10.12
CA GLY A 66 -16.05 -3.03 -9.86
C GLY A 66 -16.91 -3.42 -8.65
N PRO A 67 -17.54 -2.44 -7.98
CA PRO A 67 -18.67 -2.74 -7.09
C PRO A 67 -19.87 -3.31 -7.85
#